data_AF-A0A4Q7WR43-F1
#
_entry.id   AF-A0A4Q7WR43-F1
#
_cell.length_a   1.000
_cell.length_b   1.000
_cell.length_c   1.000
_cell.angle_alpha   90.00
_cell.angle_beta   90.00
_cell.angle_gamma   90.00
#
_symmetry.space_group_name_H-M   'P 1'
#
loop_
_entity.id
_entity.type
_entity.pdbx_description
1 polymer ?
#
loop_
_entity_poly.entity_id
_entity_poly.type
_entity_poly.pdbx_seq_one_letter_code
_entity_poly.pdbx_strand_id
1 'polypeptide(L)'
;MEHVPNGMVLTVDCGALPFVRVLEGDTGGPVARVSESLSLRGIAMCPVFRIADHPALLAEVAKAAAVHRQGACLRFSTAVDRSDRIPDGEHVRDALRVLQLEPQEVDLLVDAGPVHSGRTRDAMATRIAEALNSLSRWPWRHLCVAAGAFPVNLAGFPRGMATPVVREDANLWREVVRQWRGPRPPDFGDFGVTYPRILPKSRGTPDPNMRYTTASEWQVFVYPRLRRGNDDFFVLSQDLVNSPYWPVTGAATSWGDARLQECAQRRRQKAGGGTEWRAWATSHHLAVVTSHLTATGHP
;
A
#
# COMPACT_ATOMS: atom_id res chain seq x y z
N MET A 1 -0.20 -4.43 20.89
CA MET A 1 -0.68 -4.17 19.52
C MET A 1 -2.19 -4.36 19.55
N GLU A 2 -2.88 -3.50 20.31
CA GLU A 2 -4.29 -3.70 20.73
C GLU A 2 -5.32 -3.34 19.65
N HIS A 3 -4.87 -3.05 18.43
CA HIS A 3 -5.70 -2.48 17.37
C HIS A 3 -5.63 -3.27 16.06
N VAL A 4 -5.12 -4.50 16.07
CA VAL A 4 -5.23 -5.40 14.92
C VAL A 4 -6.60 -6.06 14.98
N PRO A 5 -7.45 -5.95 13.94
CA PRO A 5 -8.74 -6.62 13.92
C PRO A 5 -8.61 -8.13 14.16
N ASN A 6 -9.53 -8.68 14.95
CA ASN A 6 -9.55 -10.12 15.24
C ASN A 6 -9.63 -10.93 13.95
N GLY A 7 -8.77 -11.94 13.82
CA GLY A 7 -8.72 -12.81 12.65
C GLY A 7 -8.04 -12.20 11.41
N MET A 8 -7.45 -11.01 11.52
CA MET A 8 -6.67 -10.43 10.41
C MET A 8 -5.41 -11.26 10.14
N VAL A 9 -5.24 -11.64 8.88
CA VAL A 9 -3.98 -12.20 8.36
C VAL A 9 -3.14 -11.05 7.81
N LEU A 10 -1.87 -10.98 8.23
CA LEU A 10 -0.93 -10.01 7.70
C LEU A 10 -0.09 -10.63 6.60
N THR A 11 -0.20 -10.12 5.37
CA THR A 11 0.73 -10.46 4.28
C THR A 11 1.99 -9.63 4.43
N VAL A 12 3.10 -10.25 4.80
CA VAL A 12 4.33 -9.53 5.20
C VAL A 12 5.49 -9.82 4.27
N ASP A 13 6.05 -8.75 3.71
CA ASP A 13 7.21 -8.80 2.83
C ASP A 13 8.48 -8.35 3.55
N CYS A 14 9.42 -9.29 3.70
CA CYS A 14 10.72 -9.06 4.29
C CYS A 14 11.84 -8.87 3.25
N GLY A 15 11.52 -8.81 1.95
CA GLY A 15 12.53 -8.76 0.88
C GLY A 15 13.42 -7.52 0.87
N ALA A 16 13.02 -6.45 1.57
CA ALA A 16 13.86 -5.26 1.76
C ALA A 16 14.76 -5.31 3.01
N LEU A 17 14.62 -6.36 3.84
CA LEU A 17 15.46 -6.55 5.02
C LEU A 17 16.74 -7.29 4.62
N PRO A 18 17.90 -6.86 5.15
CA PRO A 18 19.15 -7.48 4.76
C PRO A 18 19.19 -8.93 5.26
N PHE A 19 19.74 -9.82 4.43
CA PHE A 19 20.01 -11.20 4.78
C PHE A 19 21.23 -11.25 5.71
N VAL A 20 21.05 -10.81 6.96
CA VAL A 20 22.06 -10.93 8.00
C VAL A 20 21.40 -11.52 9.23
N ARG A 21 22.10 -12.45 9.90
CA ARG A 21 21.78 -12.76 11.30
C ARG A 21 22.02 -11.47 12.07
N VAL A 22 20.94 -10.78 12.46
CA VAL A 22 20.98 -9.42 13.02
C VAL A 22 21.74 -9.39 14.35
N LEU A 23 21.87 -10.54 15.04
CA LEU A 23 22.65 -10.72 16.27
C LEU A 23 23.39 -12.06 16.23
N GLU A 24 24.59 -12.08 16.80
CA GLU A 24 25.40 -13.28 17.00
C GLU A 24 24.67 -14.22 17.99
N GLY A 25 24.40 -15.46 17.59
CA GLY A 25 23.66 -16.45 18.40
C GLY A 25 22.19 -16.64 18.05
N ASP A 26 21.56 -15.72 17.31
CA ASP A 26 20.17 -15.90 16.87
C ASP A 26 20.06 -16.93 15.73
N THR A 27 19.12 -17.86 15.86
CA THR A 27 18.73 -18.78 14.78
C THR A 27 17.69 -18.14 13.88
N GLY A 28 18.01 -17.95 12.59
CA GLY A 28 17.06 -17.52 11.55
C GLY A 28 17.22 -16.07 11.07
N GLY A 29 16.80 -15.84 9.83
CA GLY A 29 16.77 -14.53 9.18
C GLY A 29 15.47 -13.76 9.45
N PRO A 30 15.20 -12.71 8.66
CA PRO A 30 14.13 -11.75 8.95
C PRO A 30 12.72 -12.35 8.92
N VAL A 31 12.44 -13.28 8.00
CA VAL A 31 11.10 -13.87 7.84
C VAL A 31 10.77 -14.73 9.07
N ALA A 32 11.72 -15.55 9.52
CA ALA A 32 11.53 -16.39 10.70
C ALA A 32 11.19 -15.59 11.96
N ARG A 33 11.89 -14.47 12.20
CA ARG A 33 11.67 -13.62 13.38
C ARG A 33 10.34 -12.89 13.35
N VAL A 34 9.95 -12.36 12.19
CA VAL A 34 8.66 -11.70 12.05
C VAL A 34 7.54 -12.72 12.25
N SER A 35 7.68 -13.91 11.67
CA SER A 35 6.77 -15.04 11.87
C SER A 35 6.61 -15.38 13.36
N GLU A 36 7.70 -15.60 14.09
CA GLU A 36 7.67 -15.90 15.52
C GLU A 36 7.02 -14.77 16.33
N SER A 37 7.40 -13.53 16.05
CA SER A 37 6.88 -12.33 16.71
C SER A 37 5.35 -12.19 16.52
N LEU A 38 4.84 -12.46 15.31
CA LEU A 38 3.40 -12.43 15.04
C LEU A 38 2.68 -13.61 15.72
N SER A 39 3.27 -14.81 15.70
CA SER A 39 2.72 -15.99 16.40
C SER A 39 2.58 -15.76 17.91
N LEU A 40 3.60 -15.18 18.57
CA LEU A 40 3.56 -14.82 20.00
C LEU A 40 2.46 -13.80 20.33
N ARG A 41 1.94 -13.09 19.34
CA ARG A 41 0.86 -12.12 19.47
C ARG A 41 -0.49 -12.65 18.99
N GLY A 42 -0.56 -13.92 18.58
CA GLY A 42 -1.77 -14.53 18.04
C GLY A 42 -2.20 -13.94 16.69
N ILE A 43 -1.27 -13.37 15.93
CA ILE A 43 -1.53 -12.78 14.61
C ILE A 43 -0.98 -13.72 13.54
N ALA A 44 -1.81 -14.08 12.58
CA ALA A 44 -1.41 -14.96 11.49
C ALA A 44 -0.66 -14.18 10.39
N MET A 45 0.35 -14.82 9.80
CA MET A 45 1.17 -14.26 8.73
C MET A 45 1.01 -15.05 7.43
N CYS A 46 0.87 -14.34 6.30
CA CYS A 46 1.10 -14.85 4.96
C CYS A 46 2.47 -14.33 4.48
N PRO A 47 3.54 -15.15 4.47
CA PRO A 47 4.87 -14.69 4.05
C PRO A 47 4.91 -14.38 2.56
N VAL A 48 5.49 -13.23 2.19
CA VAL A 48 5.73 -12.87 0.79
C VAL A 48 7.08 -13.42 0.33
N PHE A 49 7.13 -13.90 -0.90
CA PHE A 49 8.34 -14.30 -1.59
C PHE A 49 8.35 -13.85 -3.05
N ARG A 50 9.53 -13.90 -3.65
CA ARG A 50 9.79 -13.74 -5.09
C ARG A 50 10.49 -14.98 -5.59
N ILE A 51 10.36 -15.25 -6.88
CA ILE A 51 11.09 -16.35 -7.53
C ILE A 51 12.61 -16.18 -7.47
N ALA A 52 13.08 -14.94 -7.49
CA ALA A 52 14.50 -14.63 -7.43
C ALA A 52 15.07 -14.58 -6.00
N ASP A 53 14.24 -14.85 -4.98
CA ASP A 53 14.72 -14.83 -3.59
C ASP A 53 15.74 -15.95 -3.35
N HIS A 54 16.72 -15.66 -2.50
CA HIS A 54 17.77 -16.60 -2.16
C HIS A 54 17.17 -17.89 -1.54
N PRO A 55 17.71 -19.10 -1.82
CA PRO A 55 17.16 -20.36 -1.32
C PRO A 55 16.95 -20.41 0.19
N ALA A 56 17.84 -19.77 0.96
CA ALA A 56 17.69 -19.67 2.41
C ALA A 56 16.47 -18.84 2.85
N LEU A 57 16.12 -17.78 2.11
CA LEU A 57 14.90 -17.01 2.36
C LEU A 57 13.66 -17.83 2.01
N LEU A 58 13.66 -18.53 0.86
CA LEU A 58 12.56 -19.44 0.49
C LEU A 58 12.34 -20.53 1.55
N ALA A 59 13.41 -21.05 2.16
CA ALA A 59 13.30 -21.99 3.27
C ALA A 59 12.69 -21.36 4.54
N GLU A 60 12.93 -20.07 4.81
CA GLU A 60 12.25 -19.36 5.91
C GLU A 60 10.77 -19.10 5.59
N VAL A 61 10.45 -18.77 4.34
CA VAL A 61 9.07 -18.63 3.86
C VAL A 61 8.32 -19.94 4.02
N ALA A 62 8.91 -21.07 3.61
CA ALA A 62 8.33 -22.40 3.79
C ALA A 62 8.00 -22.68 5.27
N LYS A 63 8.94 -22.41 6.17
CA LYS A 63 8.73 -22.56 7.62
C LYS A 63 7.61 -21.65 8.15
N ALA A 64 7.61 -20.38 7.74
CA ALA A 64 6.56 -19.44 8.15
C ALA A 64 5.18 -19.86 7.64
N ALA A 65 5.08 -20.30 6.37
CA ALA A 65 3.84 -20.81 5.79
C ALA A 65 3.31 -22.02 6.58
N ALA A 66 4.19 -22.96 6.95
CA ALA A 66 3.82 -24.13 7.76
C ALA A 66 3.34 -23.76 9.18
N VAL A 67 3.99 -22.79 9.84
CA VAL A 67 3.59 -22.32 11.19
C VAL A 67 2.22 -21.64 11.16
N HIS A 68 2.02 -20.72 10.20
CA HIS A 68 0.84 -19.86 10.17
C HIS A 68 -0.37 -20.50 9.47
N ARG A 69 -0.13 -21.50 8.61
CA ARG A 69 -1.16 -22.19 7.81
C ARG A 69 -2.05 -21.22 7.01
N GLN A 70 -1.42 -20.15 6.51
CA GLN A 70 -2.06 -19.14 5.65
C GLN A 70 -1.49 -19.15 4.23
N GLY A 71 -0.76 -20.20 3.82
CA GLY A 71 -0.11 -20.25 2.52
C GLY A 71 1.04 -19.23 2.39
N ALA A 72 1.25 -18.70 1.19
CA ALA A 72 2.26 -17.66 0.92
C ALA A 72 1.78 -16.69 -0.17
N CYS A 73 2.51 -15.59 -0.36
CA CYS A 73 2.21 -14.61 -1.41
C CYS A 73 3.40 -14.46 -2.36
N LEU A 74 3.20 -14.81 -3.63
CA LEU A 74 4.17 -14.56 -4.69
C LEU A 74 4.01 -13.11 -5.17
N ARG A 75 4.99 -12.26 -4.84
CA ARG A 75 5.08 -10.88 -5.36
C ARG A 75 6.02 -10.85 -6.55
N PHE A 76 5.60 -10.20 -7.63
CA PHE A 76 6.49 -9.87 -8.75
C PHE A 76 6.20 -8.46 -9.27
N SER A 77 7.16 -7.87 -9.95
CA SER A 77 7.06 -6.54 -10.53
C SER A 77 6.94 -6.63 -12.05
N THR A 78 6.15 -5.74 -12.64
CA THR A 78 6.16 -5.49 -14.10
C THR A 78 6.98 -4.26 -14.47
N ALA A 79 7.52 -3.55 -13.48
CA ALA A 79 8.39 -2.40 -13.69
C ALA A 79 9.76 -2.84 -14.26
N VAL A 80 10.16 -2.22 -15.36
CA VAL A 80 11.38 -2.55 -16.14
C VAL A 80 12.66 -2.34 -15.32
N ASP A 81 12.61 -1.49 -14.30
CA ASP A 81 13.75 -1.14 -13.45
C ASP A 81 13.93 -2.08 -12.24
N ARG A 82 13.09 -3.11 -12.09
CA ARG A 82 13.18 -4.07 -10.99
C ARG A 82 13.75 -5.40 -11.44
N SER A 83 14.55 -6.00 -10.55
CA SER A 83 15.09 -7.35 -10.73
C SER A 83 14.02 -8.44 -10.68
N ASP A 84 12.86 -8.15 -10.08
CA ASP A 84 11.75 -9.07 -9.93
C ASP A 84 11.10 -9.27 -11.31
N ARG A 85 11.42 -10.37 -11.98
CA ARG A 85 10.90 -10.72 -13.31
C ARG A 85 9.51 -11.32 -13.22
N ILE A 86 8.75 -11.21 -14.32
CA ILE A 86 7.53 -12.00 -14.50
C ILE A 86 7.89 -13.49 -14.38
N PRO A 87 7.26 -14.24 -13.48
CA PRO A 87 7.46 -15.68 -13.33
C PRO A 87 7.28 -16.45 -14.64
N ASP A 88 8.18 -17.38 -14.96
CA ASP A 88 7.85 -18.46 -15.89
C ASP A 88 7.39 -19.72 -15.14
N GLY A 89 6.85 -20.70 -15.87
CA GLY A 89 6.28 -21.89 -15.26
C GLY A 89 7.28 -22.89 -14.68
N GLU A 90 8.55 -22.82 -15.04
CA GLU A 90 9.58 -23.67 -14.43
C GLU A 90 9.94 -23.12 -13.06
N HIS A 91 10.25 -21.83 -13.00
CA HIS A 91 10.57 -21.16 -11.76
C HIS A 91 9.42 -21.16 -10.74
N VAL A 92 8.16 -21.04 -11.20
CA VAL A 92 7.00 -21.22 -10.31
C VAL A 92 7.01 -22.61 -9.68
N ARG A 93 7.23 -23.68 -10.48
CA ARG A 93 7.23 -25.06 -9.97
C ARG A 93 8.35 -25.29 -8.96
N ASP A 94 9.53 -24.77 -9.23
CA ASP A 94 10.67 -24.93 -8.33
C ASP A 94 10.45 -24.19 -7.01
N ALA A 95 9.91 -22.96 -7.05
CA ALA A 95 9.56 -22.23 -5.84
C ALA A 95 8.50 -22.98 -5.02
N LEU A 96 7.41 -23.43 -5.66
CA LEU A 96 6.34 -24.20 -4.99
C LEU A 96 6.87 -25.50 -4.36
N ARG A 97 7.80 -26.20 -5.03
CA ARG A 97 8.45 -27.40 -4.49
C ARG A 97 9.25 -27.11 -3.22
N VAL A 98 10.00 -26.01 -3.19
CA VAL A 98 10.76 -25.58 -2.01
C VAL A 98 9.83 -25.18 -0.87
N LEU A 99 8.75 -24.47 -1.19
CA LEU A 99 7.76 -24.00 -0.21
C LEU A 99 6.85 -25.12 0.30
N GLN A 100 6.78 -26.26 -0.41
CA GLN A 100 5.83 -27.34 -0.17
C GLN A 100 4.38 -26.86 -0.18
N LEU A 101 4.06 -25.98 -1.14
CA LEU A 101 2.73 -25.41 -1.33
C LEU A 101 2.19 -25.75 -2.71
N GLU A 102 0.87 -25.88 -2.79
CA GLU A 102 0.15 -25.95 -4.06
C GLU A 102 -0.23 -24.53 -4.55
N PRO A 103 -0.45 -24.32 -5.86
CA PRO A 103 -0.84 -23.00 -6.38
C PRO A 103 -2.08 -22.40 -5.71
N GLN A 104 -3.04 -23.24 -5.30
CA GLN A 104 -4.28 -22.86 -4.60
C GLN A 104 -4.04 -22.32 -3.18
N GLU A 105 -2.82 -22.45 -2.67
CA GLU A 105 -2.40 -21.91 -1.37
C GLU A 105 -1.59 -20.61 -1.53
N VAL A 106 -1.36 -20.16 -2.76
CA VAL A 106 -0.52 -18.98 -3.04
C VAL A 106 -1.35 -17.83 -3.57
N ASP A 107 -1.18 -16.66 -2.95
CA ASP A 107 -1.70 -15.38 -3.44
C ASP A 107 -0.71 -14.81 -4.46
N LEU A 108 -1.20 -14.31 -5.59
CA LEU A 108 -0.40 -13.62 -6.58
C LEU A 108 -0.56 -12.10 -6.43
N LEU A 109 0.53 -11.40 -6.12
CA LEU A 109 0.57 -9.95 -6.02
C LEU A 109 1.40 -9.35 -7.16
N VAL A 110 0.74 -8.67 -8.09
CA VAL A 110 1.42 -7.85 -9.10
C VAL A 110 1.69 -6.48 -8.51
N ASP A 111 2.96 -6.16 -8.32
CA ASP A 111 3.41 -4.85 -7.90
C ASP A 111 3.76 -4.00 -9.12
N ALA A 112 2.83 -3.13 -9.51
CA ALA A 112 3.02 -2.21 -10.63
C ALA A 112 3.96 -1.04 -10.30
N GLY A 113 4.19 -0.75 -9.01
CA GLY A 113 4.97 0.40 -8.58
C GLY A 113 4.30 1.75 -8.90
N PRO A 114 5.10 2.81 -9.14
CA PRO A 114 4.58 4.16 -9.38
C PRO A 114 3.96 4.35 -10.76
N VAL A 115 2.80 5.02 -10.80
CA VAL A 115 2.10 5.44 -12.01
C VAL A 115 2.08 6.96 -12.07
N HIS A 116 2.79 7.53 -13.04
CA HIS A 116 3.03 8.99 -13.07
C HIS A 116 2.12 9.76 -14.04
N SER A 117 1.52 9.08 -15.01
CA SER A 117 0.72 9.69 -16.07
C SER A 117 -0.20 8.67 -16.75
N GLY A 118 -1.22 9.15 -17.45
CA GLY A 118 -2.07 8.31 -18.30
C GLY A 118 -1.29 7.53 -19.38
N ARG A 119 -0.27 8.13 -20.02
CA ARG A 119 0.55 7.41 -21.02
C ARG A 119 1.31 6.24 -20.39
N THR A 120 1.93 6.46 -19.23
CA THR A 120 2.62 5.38 -18.50
C THR A 120 1.65 4.33 -18.02
N ARG A 121 0.45 4.74 -17.56
CA ARG A 121 -0.62 3.85 -17.13
C ARG A 121 -1.02 2.86 -18.23
N ASP A 122 -1.30 3.33 -19.44
CA ASP A 122 -1.80 2.45 -20.52
C ASP A 122 -0.77 1.38 -20.90
N ALA A 123 0.50 1.78 -21.03
CA ALA A 123 1.58 0.83 -21.29
C ALA A 123 1.80 -0.17 -20.14
N MET A 124 1.61 0.26 -18.88
CA MET A 124 1.67 -0.62 -17.71
C MET A 124 0.49 -1.59 -17.68
N ALA A 125 -0.72 -1.12 -18.00
CA ALA A 125 -1.94 -1.93 -17.99
C ALA A 125 -1.81 -3.14 -18.92
N THR A 126 -1.33 -2.92 -20.15
CA THR A 126 -1.11 -3.99 -21.12
C THR A 126 -0.09 -5.01 -20.62
N ARG A 127 1.06 -4.57 -20.11
CA ARG A 127 2.08 -5.49 -19.58
C ARG A 127 1.58 -6.31 -18.39
N ILE A 128 0.81 -5.69 -17.49
CA ILE A 128 0.22 -6.36 -16.34
C ILE A 128 -0.83 -7.38 -16.79
N ALA A 129 -1.71 -7.02 -17.72
CA ALA A 129 -2.71 -7.93 -18.24
C ALA A 129 -2.07 -9.13 -18.95
N GLU A 130 -1.01 -8.91 -19.75
CA GLU A 130 -0.22 -9.99 -20.37
C GLU A 130 0.42 -10.91 -19.32
N ALA A 131 1.03 -10.35 -18.27
CA ALA A 131 1.63 -11.12 -17.18
C ALA A 131 0.59 -11.94 -16.40
N LEU A 132 -0.57 -11.35 -16.08
CA LEU A 132 -1.67 -12.07 -15.44
C LEU A 132 -2.17 -13.19 -16.35
N ASN A 133 -2.34 -12.93 -17.65
CA ASN A 133 -2.85 -13.92 -18.61
C ASN A 133 -1.88 -15.10 -18.75
N SER A 134 -0.56 -14.87 -18.74
CA SER A 134 0.43 -15.96 -18.79
C SER A 134 0.45 -16.82 -17.52
N LEU A 135 0.07 -16.24 -16.38
CA LEU A 135 -0.01 -16.91 -15.08
C LEU A 135 -1.39 -17.47 -14.75
N SER A 136 -2.40 -17.20 -15.58
CA SER A 136 -3.79 -17.62 -15.37
C SER A 136 -4.00 -19.14 -15.42
N ARG A 137 -3.06 -19.89 -15.99
CA ARG A 137 -3.10 -21.37 -16.01
C ARG A 137 -2.95 -21.99 -14.62
N TRP A 138 -2.42 -21.25 -13.65
CA TRP A 138 -2.25 -21.70 -12.28
C TRP A 138 -3.48 -21.27 -11.47
N PRO A 139 -4.06 -22.17 -10.67
CA PRO A 139 -5.23 -21.85 -9.85
C PRO A 139 -4.82 -21.13 -8.56
N TRP A 140 -4.27 -19.92 -8.69
CA TRP A 140 -3.89 -19.07 -7.55
C TRP A 140 -5.06 -18.83 -6.60
N ARG A 141 -4.77 -18.72 -5.30
CA ARG A 141 -5.78 -18.48 -4.26
C ARG A 141 -6.47 -17.12 -4.45
N HIS A 142 -5.65 -16.08 -4.56
CA HIS A 142 -6.06 -14.70 -4.81
C HIS A 142 -5.15 -14.06 -5.85
N LEU A 143 -5.66 -13.08 -6.58
CA LEU A 143 -4.94 -12.27 -7.55
C LEU A 143 -5.11 -10.81 -7.14
N CYS A 144 -4.04 -10.05 -6.95
CA CYS A 144 -4.10 -8.64 -6.58
C CYS A 144 -3.15 -7.82 -7.46
N VAL A 145 -3.60 -6.63 -7.87
CA VAL A 145 -2.77 -5.65 -8.58
C VAL A 145 -2.62 -4.43 -7.69
N ALA A 146 -1.38 -4.14 -7.27
CA ALA A 146 -1.05 -3.01 -6.42
C ALA A 146 -0.26 -1.93 -7.19
N ALA A 147 -0.67 -0.68 -7.07
CA ALA A 147 -0.04 0.46 -7.73
C ALA A 147 -0.09 1.73 -6.87
N GLY A 148 0.77 2.72 -7.13
CA GLY A 148 0.72 3.99 -6.40
C GLY A 148 0.87 5.17 -7.34
N ALA A 149 0.01 6.18 -7.20
CA ALA A 149 0.04 7.36 -8.06
C ALA A 149 0.41 8.67 -7.34
N PHE A 150 0.57 8.64 -6.01
CA PHE A 150 0.85 9.87 -5.28
C PHE A 150 2.23 10.45 -5.68
N PRO A 151 2.37 11.77 -5.92
CA PRO A 151 3.62 12.39 -6.33
C PRO A 151 4.79 12.15 -5.39
N VAL A 152 6.01 12.17 -5.95
CA VAL A 152 7.27 11.98 -5.23
C VAL A 152 7.41 12.95 -4.06
N ASN A 153 7.01 14.21 -4.28
CA ASN A 153 7.01 15.25 -3.26
C ASN A 153 5.94 16.30 -3.59
N LEU A 154 5.78 17.27 -2.68
CA LEU A 154 4.82 18.36 -2.80
C LEU A 154 5.47 19.68 -3.28
N ALA A 155 6.68 19.61 -3.86
CA ALA A 155 7.35 20.80 -4.37
C ALA A 155 6.57 21.37 -5.55
N GLY A 156 6.41 22.70 -5.60
CA GLY A 156 5.67 23.38 -6.65
C GLY A 156 4.15 23.36 -6.49
N PHE A 157 3.59 22.68 -5.48
CA PHE A 157 2.15 22.76 -5.21
C PHE A 157 1.77 24.19 -4.77
N PRO A 158 0.68 24.76 -5.34
CA PRO A 158 0.10 26.01 -4.87
C PRO A 158 -0.16 25.98 -3.36
N ARG A 159 0.07 27.11 -2.69
CA ARG A 159 -0.13 27.24 -1.25
C ARG A 159 -1.48 27.88 -0.93
N GLY A 160 -2.12 27.40 0.13
CA GLY A 160 -3.37 27.97 0.62
C GLY A 160 -4.62 27.55 -0.16
N MET A 161 -4.51 26.52 -1.02
CA MET A 161 -5.65 25.98 -1.76
C MET A 161 -5.51 24.47 -2.00
N ALA A 162 -6.62 23.82 -2.35
CA ALA A 162 -6.63 22.42 -2.75
C ALA A 162 -6.08 22.27 -4.18
N THR A 163 -5.21 21.29 -4.38
CA THR A 163 -4.70 20.90 -5.70
C THR A 163 -5.13 19.47 -5.99
N PRO A 164 -5.89 19.21 -7.06
CA PRO A 164 -6.30 17.86 -7.42
C PRO A 164 -5.12 17.04 -7.94
N VAL A 165 -5.07 15.78 -7.52
CA VAL A 165 -4.09 14.78 -7.97
C VAL A 165 -4.83 13.49 -8.31
N VAL A 166 -4.78 13.10 -9.57
CA VAL A 166 -5.52 11.95 -10.10
C VAL A 166 -5.03 10.63 -9.47
N ARG A 167 -5.98 9.75 -9.11
CA ARG A 167 -5.74 8.35 -8.73
C ARG A 167 -5.37 7.50 -9.95
N GLU A 168 -4.19 7.72 -10.54
CA GLU A 168 -3.74 6.92 -11.70
C GLU A 168 -3.50 5.44 -11.36
N ASP A 169 -3.36 5.11 -10.07
CA ASP A 169 -3.35 3.75 -9.53
C ASP A 169 -4.72 3.07 -9.68
N ALA A 170 -5.81 3.76 -9.34
CA ALA A 170 -7.17 3.28 -9.57
C ALA A 170 -7.48 3.17 -11.07
N ASN A 171 -7.08 4.18 -11.86
CA ASN A 171 -7.26 4.12 -13.32
C ASN A 171 -6.47 2.96 -13.95
N LEU A 172 -5.24 2.70 -13.48
CA LEU A 172 -4.44 1.56 -13.93
C LEU A 172 -5.19 0.25 -13.71
N TRP A 173 -5.73 0.03 -12.50
CA TRP A 173 -6.48 -1.17 -12.19
C TRP A 173 -7.69 -1.35 -13.11
N ARG A 174 -8.45 -0.28 -13.36
CA ARG A 174 -9.61 -0.35 -14.28
C ARG A 174 -9.19 -0.76 -15.69
N GLU A 175 -8.08 -0.21 -16.20
CA GLU A 175 -7.56 -0.59 -17.52
C GLU A 175 -6.99 -2.01 -17.57
N VAL A 176 -6.41 -2.51 -16.48
CA VAL A 176 -5.99 -3.93 -16.36
C VAL A 176 -7.22 -4.84 -16.42
N VAL A 177 -8.27 -4.54 -15.65
CA VAL A 177 -9.50 -5.35 -15.62
C VAL A 177 -10.16 -5.41 -16.99
N ARG A 178 -10.15 -4.32 -17.76
CA ARG A 178 -10.69 -4.30 -19.14
C ARG A 178 -9.95 -5.22 -20.10
N GLN A 179 -8.67 -5.47 -19.86
CA GLN A 179 -7.81 -6.32 -20.70
C GLN A 179 -7.66 -7.75 -20.15
N TRP A 180 -8.07 -7.98 -18.91
CA TRP A 180 -7.99 -9.26 -18.21
C TRP A 180 -9.02 -10.27 -18.77
N ARG A 181 -8.58 -11.52 -18.98
CA ARG A 181 -9.41 -12.59 -19.56
C ARG A 181 -9.77 -13.70 -18.57
N GLY A 182 -9.37 -13.57 -17.32
CA GLY A 182 -9.65 -14.58 -16.30
C GLY A 182 -11.08 -14.50 -15.74
N PRO A 183 -11.47 -15.49 -14.92
CA PRO A 183 -12.85 -15.69 -14.51
C PRO A 183 -13.38 -14.64 -13.52
N ARG A 184 -12.49 -14.01 -12.75
CA ARG A 184 -12.81 -12.95 -11.77
C ARG A 184 -11.78 -11.82 -11.90
N PRO A 185 -12.18 -10.55 -11.74
CA PRO A 185 -11.21 -9.45 -11.73
C PRO A 185 -10.21 -9.65 -10.58
N PRO A 186 -8.93 -9.27 -10.75
CA PRO A 186 -7.99 -9.22 -9.64
C PRO A 186 -8.43 -8.18 -8.61
N ASP A 187 -8.13 -8.43 -7.34
CA ASP A 187 -8.32 -7.49 -6.25
C ASP A 187 -7.49 -6.21 -6.49
N PHE A 188 -8.01 -5.09 -5.99
CA PHE A 188 -7.32 -3.80 -6.03
C PHE A 188 -6.41 -3.62 -4.81
N GLY A 189 -5.18 -3.15 -5.04
CA GLY A 189 -4.29 -2.65 -4.01
C GLY A 189 -3.71 -1.29 -4.37
N ASP A 190 -3.41 -0.47 -3.36
CA ASP A 190 -2.65 0.75 -3.54
C ASP A 190 -1.58 0.95 -2.46
N PHE A 191 -0.73 1.97 -2.66
CA PHE A 191 0.26 2.42 -1.68
C PHE A 191 -0.21 3.66 -0.89
N GLY A 192 -1.53 3.88 -0.86
CA GLY A 192 -2.18 4.93 -0.11
C GLY A 192 -1.81 6.36 -0.53
N VAL A 193 -1.73 7.23 0.47
CA VAL A 193 -1.48 8.67 0.30
C VAL A 193 0.00 9.02 0.21
N THR A 194 0.88 8.13 -0.27
CA THR A 194 2.32 8.41 -0.36
C THR A 194 2.94 7.84 -1.63
N TYR A 195 4.09 8.40 -2.03
CA TYR A 195 4.86 7.83 -3.13
C TYR A 195 5.22 6.36 -2.82
N PRO A 196 4.97 5.42 -3.74
CA PRO A 196 5.07 3.97 -3.47
C PRO A 196 6.50 3.45 -3.28
N ARG A 197 7.52 4.29 -3.44
CA ARG A 197 8.92 3.91 -3.20
C ARG A 197 9.46 4.55 -1.93
N ILE A 198 10.29 3.80 -1.22
CA ILE A 198 11.04 4.33 -0.08
C ILE A 198 12.08 5.31 -0.64
N LEU A 199 11.88 6.59 -0.34
CA LEU A 199 12.85 7.62 -0.67
C LEU A 199 13.89 7.73 0.46
N PRO A 200 15.12 8.18 0.16
CA PRO A 200 16.07 8.59 1.19
C PRO A 200 15.41 9.59 2.16
N LYS A 201 15.76 9.51 3.45
CA LYS A 201 15.22 10.45 4.45
C LYS A 201 15.48 11.89 4.00
N SER A 202 14.40 12.62 3.72
CA SER A 202 14.49 14.06 3.47
C SER A 202 14.88 14.77 4.76
N ARG A 203 15.85 15.68 4.68
CA ARG A 203 16.18 16.59 5.80
C ARG A 203 15.14 17.72 5.84
N GLY A 204 14.58 18.00 7.01
CA GLY A 204 13.67 19.15 7.22
C GLY A 204 12.31 18.77 7.79
N THR A 205 11.61 19.78 8.33
CA THR A 205 10.21 19.64 8.76
C THR A 205 9.32 19.89 7.56
N PRO A 206 8.39 18.99 7.21
CA PRO A 206 7.48 19.23 6.11
C PRO A 206 6.58 20.42 6.42
N ASP A 207 6.25 21.19 5.39
CA ASP A 207 5.21 22.20 5.49
C ASP A 207 3.85 21.55 5.82
N PRO A 208 2.96 22.24 6.56
CA PRO A 208 1.59 21.81 6.77
C PRO A 208 0.93 21.37 5.48
N ASN A 209 0.55 20.10 5.43
CA ASN A 209 -0.07 19.52 4.25
C ASN A 209 -1.11 18.47 4.64
N MET A 210 -2.11 18.33 3.79
CA MET A 210 -3.09 17.25 3.86
C MET A 210 -3.26 16.63 2.49
N ARG A 211 -3.33 15.29 2.47
CA ARG A 211 -3.48 14.47 1.27
C ARG A 211 -4.86 13.82 1.36
N TYR A 212 -5.89 14.59 1.03
CA TYR A 212 -7.27 14.21 1.33
C TYR A 212 -7.88 13.42 0.17
N THR A 213 -8.43 12.23 0.43
CA THR A 213 -8.90 11.35 -0.65
C THR A 213 -10.37 11.61 -0.94
N THR A 214 -10.69 11.82 -2.22
CA THR A 214 -12.07 11.83 -2.72
C THR A 214 -12.34 10.54 -3.50
N ALA A 215 -13.52 10.40 -4.10
CA ALA A 215 -13.87 9.22 -4.87
C ALA A 215 -12.92 8.94 -6.06
N SER A 216 -12.36 9.96 -6.71
CA SER A 216 -11.55 9.80 -7.93
C SER A 216 -10.14 10.40 -7.87
N GLU A 217 -9.85 11.24 -6.88
CA GLU A 217 -8.61 12.00 -6.78
C GLU A 217 -8.23 12.30 -5.33
N TRP A 218 -6.98 12.70 -5.10
CA TRP A 218 -6.60 13.38 -3.88
C TRP A 218 -6.76 14.89 -4.05
N GLN A 219 -7.31 15.55 -3.04
CA GLN A 219 -7.23 16.99 -2.84
C GLN A 219 -6.06 17.28 -1.90
N VAL A 220 -4.99 17.82 -2.48
CA VAL A 220 -3.77 18.09 -1.74
C VAL A 220 -3.73 19.56 -1.32
N PHE A 221 -3.75 19.77 -0.01
CA PHE A 221 -3.60 21.09 0.60
C PHE A 221 -2.15 21.24 1.04
N VAL A 222 -1.52 22.36 0.70
CA VAL A 222 -0.18 22.70 1.20
C VAL A 222 -0.22 24.14 1.69
N TYR A 223 0.23 24.38 2.92
CA TYR A 223 0.23 25.71 3.53
C TYR A 223 1.65 26.12 3.86
N PRO A 224 1.98 27.42 3.88
CA PRO A 224 3.28 27.85 4.33
C PRO A 224 3.43 27.65 5.86
N ARG A 225 4.64 27.83 6.39
CA ARG A 225 4.92 27.85 7.84
C ARG A 225 5.22 29.27 8.29
N LEU A 226 4.21 30.14 8.21
CA LEU A 226 4.32 31.54 8.61
C LEU A 226 4.03 31.74 10.10
N ARG A 227 3.20 30.87 10.68
CA ARG A 227 2.79 30.92 12.08
C ARG A 227 3.74 30.10 12.95
N ARG A 228 3.71 30.37 14.25
CA ARG A 228 4.54 29.67 15.23
C ARG A 228 4.30 28.16 15.14
N GLY A 229 5.39 27.39 15.06
CA GLY A 229 5.32 25.94 15.01
C GLY A 229 4.68 25.42 13.73
N ASN A 230 3.50 24.82 13.85
CA ASN A 230 2.74 24.25 12.73
C ASN A 230 1.30 24.81 12.67
N ASP A 231 1.06 25.98 13.26
CA ASP A 231 -0.30 26.52 13.45
C ASP A 231 -1.02 26.86 12.15
N ASP A 232 -0.30 27.01 11.04
CA ASP A 232 -0.91 27.08 9.70
C ASP A 232 -1.73 25.82 9.36
N PHE A 233 -1.44 24.68 10.00
CA PHE A 233 -2.24 23.47 9.84
C PHE A 233 -3.65 23.60 10.44
N PHE A 234 -3.86 24.44 11.46
CA PHE A 234 -5.21 24.71 11.95
C PHE A 234 -6.05 25.44 10.90
N VAL A 235 -5.44 26.38 10.17
CA VAL A 235 -6.10 27.09 9.07
C VAL A 235 -6.36 26.14 7.91
N LEU A 236 -5.37 25.33 7.52
CA LEU A 236 -5.55 24.25 6.55
C LEU A 236 -6.75 23.36 6.93
N SER A 237 -6.86 22.95 8.19
CA SER A 237 -7.95 22.08 8.65
C SER A 237 -9.31 22.78 8.56
N GLN A 238 -9.38 24.07 8.89
CA GLN A 238 -10.60 24.87 8.74
C GLN A 238 -11.02 24.98 7.27
N ASP A 239 -10.07 25.28 6.38
CA ASP A 239 -10.33 25.41 4.95
C ASP A 239 -10.76 24.06 4.35
N LEU A 240 -10.16 22.94 4.77
CA LEU A 240 -10.58 21.60 4.38
C LEU A 240 -12.01 21.28 4.84
N VAL A 241 -12.34 21.50 6.12
CA VAL A 241 -13.67 21.21 6.68
C VAL A 241 -14.77 22.06 6.04
N ASN A 242 -14.45 23.28 5.64
CA ASN A 242 -15.37 24.19 4.95
C ASN A 242 -15.39 23.97 3.42
N SER A 243 -14.53 23.10 2.88
CA SER A 243 -14.43 22.83 1.45
C SER A 243 -15.55 21.91 0.97
N PRO A 244 -15.86 21.88 -0.34
CA PRO A 244 -16.82 20.91 -0.90
C PRO A 244 -16.32 19.46 -0.85
N TYR A 245 -15.05 19.24 -0.48
CA TYR A 245 -14.45 17.92 -0.41
C TYR A 245 -14.68 17.24 0.93
N TRP A 246 -15.11 17.99 1.96
CA TRP A 246 -15.43 17.42 3.26
C TRP A 246 -16.63 16.46 3.14
N PRO A 247 -16.53 15.22 3.63
CA PRO A 247 -17.57 14.22 3.46
C PRO A 247 -18.83 14.61 4.21
N VAL A 248 -19.99 14.19 3.68
CA VAL A 248 -21.30 14.43 4.31
C VAL A 248 -21.39 13.77 5.70
N THR A 249 -20.70 12.64 5.90
CA THR A 249 -20.58 11.98 7.22
C THR A 249 -19.62 12.70 8.17
N GLY A 250 -18.91 13.72 7.69
CA GLY A 250 -18.06 14.62 8.46
C GLY A 250 -17.01 13.91 9.31
N ALA A 251 -16.89 14.32 10.57
CA ALA A 251 -15.92 13.73 11.50
C ALA A 251 -16.12 12.22 11.75
N ALA A 252 -17.31 11.68 11.47
CA ALA A 252 -17.60 10.26 11.64
C ALA A 252 -17.08 9.39 10.49
N THR A 253 -16.59 9.98 9.39
CA THR A 253 -16.03 9.22 8.25
C THR A 253 -14.83 8.37 8.65
N SER A 254 -13.92 8.92 9.45
CA SER A 254 -12.75 8.19 9.95
C SER A 254 -12.18 8.81 11.22
N TRP A 255 -11.31 8.08 11.90
CA TRP A 255 -10.53 8.65 13.01
C TRP A 255 -9.71 9.87 12.55
N GLY A 256 -9.15 9.84 11.34
CA GLY A 256 -8.46 10.99 10.76
C GLY A 256 -9.34 12.22 10.63
N ASP A 257 -10.58 12.05 10.17
CA ASP A 257 -11.54 13.15 10.01
C ASP A 257 -11.93 13.78 11.34
N ALA A 258 -12.13 12.98 12.39
CA ALA A 258 -12.34 13.50 13.73
C ALA A 258 -11.19 14.42 14.18
N ARG A 259 -9.93 14.03 13.90
CA ARG A 259 -8.75 14.82 14.26
C ARG A 259 -8.65 16.11 13.45
N LEU A 260 -9.02 16.08 12.17
CA LEU A 260 -9.07 17.25 11.30
C LEU A 260 -10.14 18.24 11.77
N GLN A 261 -11.32 17.75 12.15
CA GLN A 261 -12.38 18.61 12.70
C GLN A 261 -11.97 19.25 14.04
N GLU A 262 -11.34 18.49 14.94
CA GLU A 262 -10.79 19.04 16.19
C GLU A 262 -9.76 20.15 15.94
N CYS A 263 -8.89 19.99 14.93
CA CYS A 263 -7.96 21.03 14.49
C CYS A 263 -8.70 22.25 13.93
N ALA A 264 -9.65 22.05 13.02
CA ALA A 264 -10.45 23.13 12.43
C ALA A 264 -11.17 23.98 13.48
N GLN A 265 -11.64 23.34 14.56
CA GLN A 265 -12.36 23.98 15.66
C GLN A 265 -11.44 24.47 16.80
N ARG A 266 -10.12 24.40 16.63
CA ARG A 266 -9.11 24.77 17.65
C ARG A 266 -9.31 24.05 18.99
N ARG A 267 -9.82 22.82 18.97
CA ARG A 267 -10.01 21.98 20.17
C ARG A 267 -8.73 21.25 20.61
N ARG A 268 -7.68 21.27 19.78
CA ARG A 268 -6.36 20.71 20.11
C ARG A 268 -5.38 21.82 20.48
N GLN A 269 -4.53 21.54 21.47
CA GLN A 269 -3.45 22.45 21.86
C GLN A 269 -2.36 22.57 20.78
N LYS A 270 -2.10 21.49 20.04
CA LYS A 270 -1.07 21.43 18.98
C LYS A 270 -1.70 20.93 17.69
N ALA A 271 -1.28 21.55 16.58
CA ALA A 271 -1.72 21.18 15.23
C ALA A 271 -1.11 19.86 14.72
N GLY A 272 -0.27 19.23 15.54
CA GLY A 272 0.47 18.02 15.22
C GLY A 272 1.66 18.26 14.30
N GLY A 273 2.24 17.18 13.79
CA GLY A 273 3.35 17.21 12.83
C GLY A 273 3.17 16.21 11.69
N GLY A 274 4.16 16.15 10.79
CA GLY A 274 4.08 15.35 9.56
C GLY A 274 3.71 13.87 9.75
N THR A 275 4.10 13.25 10.87
CA THR A 275 3.69 11.89 11.23
C THR A 275 2.19 11.79 11.51
N GLU A 276 1.64 12.70 12.31
CA GLU A 276 0.21 12.74 12.63
C GLU A 276 -0.62 13.07 11.39
N TRP A 277 -0.20 14.06 10.59
CA TRP A 277 -0.91 14.43 9.38
C TRP A 277 -0.98 13.28 8.38
N ARG A 278 0.11 12.51 8.26
CA ARG A 278 0.13 11.30 7.44
C ARG A 278 -0.81 10.23 7.99
N ALA A 279 -0.83 10.03 9.32
CA ALA A 279 -1.74 9.08 9.94
C ALA A 279 -3.21 9.45 9.72
N TRP A 280 -3.56 10.74 9.83
CA TRP A 280 -4.93 11.22 9.57
C TRP A 280 -5.32 11.04 8.11
N ALA A 281 -4.43 11.41 7.18
CA ALA A 281 -4.64 11.21 5.74
C ALA A 281 -4.81 9.73 5.39
N THR A 282 -3.97 8.83 5.93
CA THR A 282 -4.07 7.38 5.72
C THR A 282 -5.37 6.83 6.30
N SER A 283 -5.77 7.25 7.50
CA SER A 283 -7.02 6.81 8.12
C SER A 283 -8.24 7.18 7.27
N HIS A 284 -8.29 8.41 6.77
CA HIS A 284 -9.36 8.88 5.90
C HIS A 284 -9.35 8.14 4.56
N HIS A 285 -8.17 8.00 3.95
CA HIS A 285 -8.00 7.27 2.70
C HIS A 285 -8.51 5.84 2.77
N LEU A 286 -8.14 5.09 3.82
CA LEU A 286 -8.63 3.73 4.03
C LEU A 286 -10.16 3.71 4.15
N ALA A 287 -10.77 4.63 4.90
CA ALA A 287 -12.22 4.71 5.03
C ALA A 287 -12.92 5.00 3.69
N VAL A 288 -12.41 5.95 2.90
CA VAL A 288 -12.98 6.31 1.60
C VAL A 288 -12.83 5.17 0.59
N VAL A 289 -11.62 4.61 0.43
CA VAL A 289 -11.36 3.56 -0.55
C VAL A 289 -12.14 2.28 -0.22
N THR A 290 -12.15 1.84 1.04
CA THR A 290 -12.91 0.65 1.43
C THR A 290 -14.42 0.83 1.27
N SER A 291 -14.95 2.01 1.64
CA SER A 291 -16.37 2.32 1.43
C SER A 291 -16.72 2.36 -0.05
N HIS A 292 -15.86 2.95 -0.90
CA HIS A 292 -16.09 3.01 -2.33
C HIS A 292 -16.08 1.62 -2.95
N LEU A 293 -15.04 0.82 -2.68
CA LEU A 293 -14.95 -0.57 -3.15
C LEU A 293 -16.15 -1.41 -2.71
N THR A 294 -16.63 -1.24 -1.48
CA THR A 294 -17.81 -1.96 -0.98
C THR A 294 -19.09 -1.56 -1.73
N ALA A 295 -19.23 -0.28 -2.08
CA ALA A 295 -20.41 0.25 -2.73
C ALA A 295 -20.44 -0.02 -4.24
N THR A 296 -19.29 0.00 -4.92
CA THR A 296 -19.21 -0.01 -6.39
C THR A 296 -18.49 -1.23 -6.97
N GLY A 297 -17.74 -1.98 -6.16
CA GLY A 297 -16.90 -3.09 -6.61
C GLY A 297 -15.66 -2.67 -7.40
N HIS A 298 -15.35 -1.37 -7.48
CA HIS A 298 -14.18 -0.84 -8.16
C HIS A 298 -13.57 0.33 -7.38
N PRO A 299 -12.26 0.58 -7.47
CA PRO A 299 -11.63 1.74 -6.84
C PRO A 299 -12.03 3.04 -7.57
#